data_AF-A0A2H6KKJ3-F1
#
_entry.id   AF-A0A2H6KKJ3-F1
#
_cell.length_a   1.000
_cell.length_b   1.000
_cell.length_c   1.000
_cell.angle_alpha   90.00
_cell.angle_beta   90.00
_cell.angle_gamma   90.00
#
_symmetry.space_group_name_H-M   'P 1'
#
loop_
_entity.id
_entity.type
_entity.pdbx_description
1 polymer ?
#
loop_
_entity_poly.entity_id
_entity_poly.type
_entity_poly.pdbx_seq_one_letter_code
_entity_poly.pdbx_strand_id
1 'polypeptide(L)'
;MIKTLLENSITNASQIGLLKEWKKEEIKKAAEQALAKKLAGIIPVATGSIQGDGSHITINLIDIVDFLIEQVVSYYKVSHYIPQKTRPPTTVYEMLQWVTGLKYNHVYDGVKNHIRTLFPKPDAYKEHPDYSLIPTDKLTFRATTEIKYDELTDALGTVCSKSRSTLKAIMGHGHSDGRYACEFNTNTDKLLYPSTGGACFDVLVDILNRLYHQLCFVYKQCHNGPDSSGWSDCYYGRGIGGFELELQQ
;
A
#
# COMPACT_ATOMS: atom_id res chain seq x y z
N MET A 1 -12.91 -29.89 -0.05
CA MET A 1 -12.37 -29.63 1.30
C MET A 1 -12.09 -28.15 1.51
N ILE A 2 -11.27 -27.47 0.68
CA ILE A 2 -11.04 -26.02 0.81
C ILE A 2 -12.30 -25.18 0.55
N LYS A 3 -13.04 -25.40 -0.55
CA LYS A 3 -14.32 -24.69 -0.82
C LYS A 3 -15.32 -24.82 0.32
N THR A 4 -15.42 -26.01 0.91
CA THR A 4 -16.32 -26.30 2.04
C THR A 4 -15.94 -25.53 3.32
N LEU A 5 -14.65 -25.24 3.55
CA LEU A 5 -14.20 -24.41 4.68
C LEU A 5 -14.48 -22.92 4.48
N LEU A 6 -14.58 -22.45 3.23
CA LEU A 6 -14.81 -21.05 2.90
C LEU A 6 -16.29 -20.66 3.04
N GLU A 7 -17.20 -21.60 2.80
CA GLU A 7 -18.65 -21.36 2.78
C GLU A 7 -19.33 -21.69 4.11
N ASN A 8 -18.73 -22.55 4.94
CA ASN A 8 -19.29 -22.94 6.22
C ASN A 8 -19.09 -21.88 7.31
N SER A 9 -20.15 -21.63 8.08
CA SER A 9 -20.05 -20.80 9.28
C SER A 9 -19.17 -21.45 10.34
N ILE A 10 -18.28 -20.67 10.94
CA ILE A 10 -17.44 -21.11 12.06
C ILE A 10 -18.27 -21.05 13.34
N THR A 11 -18.41 -22.20 13.99
CA THR A 11 -19.11 -22.34 15.26
C THR A 11 -18.53 -21.36 16.29
N ASN A 12 -19.41 -20.65 17.01
CA ASN A 12 -19.07 -19.67 18.05
C ASN A 12 -18.31 -18.40 17.59
N ALA A 13 -17.97 -18.23 16.31
CA ALA A 13 -17.29 -17.00 15.86
C ALA A 13 -18.11 -15.72 16.16
N SER A 14 -19.45 -15.82 16.11
CA SER A 14 -20.36 -14.73 16.46
C SER A 14 -20.39 -14.37 17.96
N GLN A 15 -19.76 -15.17 18.83
CA GLN A 15 -19.57 -14.86 20.24
C GLN A 15 -18.42 -13.87 20.46
N ILE A 16 -17.50 -13.71 19.50
CA ILE A 16 -16.43 -12.72 19.55
C ILE A 16 -17.03 -11.35 19.23
N GLY A 17 -17.24 -10.52 20.27
CA GLY A 17 -17.94 -9.24 20.15
C GLY A 17 -17.37 -8.32 19.06
N LEU A 18 -16.05 -8.13 19.03
CA LEU A 18 -15.37 -7.29 18.03
C LEU A 18 -15.62 -7.77 16.59
N LEU A 19 -15.53 -9.08 16.38
CA LEU A 19 -15.73 -9.69 15.06
C LEU A 19 -17.19 -9.62 14.62
N LYS A 20 -18.13 -9.77 15.56
CA LYS A 20 -19.56 -9.62 15.31
C LYS A 20 -19.92 -8.18 14.91
N GLU A 21 -19.42 -7.19 15.65
CA GLU A 21 -19.68 -5.78 15.31
C GLU A 21 -19.03 -5.38 13.99
N TRP A 22 -17.78 -5.81 13.75
CA TRP A 22 -17.12 -5.64 12.46
C TRP A 22 -17.96 -6.21 11.31
N LYS A 23 -18.48 -7.43 11.45
CA LYS A 23 -19.30 -8.06 10.39
C LYS A 23 -20.59 -7.28 10.13
N LYS A 24 -21.22 -6.70 11.16
CA LYS A 24 -22.39 -5.82 10.98
C LYS A 24 -22.03 -4.55 10.20
N GLU A 25 -20.89 -3.94 10.52
CA GLU A 25 -20.41 -2.76 9.82
C GLU A 25 -20.13 -3.05 8.34
N GLU A 26 -19.51 -4.19 8.02
CA GLU A 26 -19.28 -4.60 6.62
C GLU A 26 -20.57 -4.85 5.86
N ILE A 27 -21.57 -5.51 6.47
CA ILE A 27 -22.90 -5.68 5.87
C ILE A 27 -23.56 -4.31 5.61
N LYS A 28 -23.45 -3.38 6.56
CA LYS A 28 -23.98 -2.02 6.42
C LYS A 28 -23.30 -1.26 5.27
N LYS A 29 -21.95 -1.28 5.21
CA LYS A 29 -21.19 -0.63 4.12
C LYS A 29 -21.54 -1.23 2.75
N ALA A 30 -21.69 -2.55 2.66
CA ALA A 30 -22.08 -3.22 1.42
C ALA A 30 -23.49 -2.78 0.96
N ALA A 31 -24.44 -2.63 1.89
CA ALA A 31 -25.78 -2.14 1.60
C ALA A 31 -25.77 -0.67 1.12
N GLU A 32 -24.99 0.20 1.76
CA GLU A 32 -24.80 1.60 1.36
C GLU A 32 -24.17 1.72 -0.02
N GLN A 33 -23.14 0.92 -0.31
CA GLN A 33 -22.50 0.88 -1.64
C GLN A 33 -23.45 0.34 -2.72
N ALA A 34 -24.26 -0.68 -2.42
CA ALA A 34 -25.27 -1.19 -3.34
C ALA A 34 -26.33 -0.14 -3.66
N LEU A 35 -26.76 0.62 -2.65
CA LEU A 35 -27.68 1.74 -2.81
C LEU A 35 -27.06 2.85 -3.70
N ALA A 36 -25.81 3.22 -3.45
CA ALA A 36 -25.09 4.22 -4.25
C ALA A 36 -24.95 3.79 -5.73
N LYS A 37 -24.61 2.52 -5.99
CA LYS A 37 -24.55 1.97 -7.36
C LYS A 37 -25.91 1.97 -8.05
N LYS A 38 -26.99 1.72 -7.31
CA LYS A 38 -28.36 1.78 -7.83
C LYS A 38 -28.76 3.21 -8.21
N LEU A 39 -28.42 4.18 -7.36
CA LEU A 39 -28.64 5.62 -7.62
C LEU A 39 -27.82 6.13 -8.82
N ALA A 40 -26.62 5.59 -9.03
CA ALA A 40 -25.77 5.92 -10.18
C ALA A 40 -26.19 5.23 -11.50
N GLY A 41 -27.26 4.43 -11.52
CA GLY A 41 -27.77 3.78 -12.73
C GLY A 41 -26.95 2.61 -13.25
N ILE A 42 -26.08 2.01 -12.41
CA ILE A 42 -25.10 0.98 -12.83
C ILE A 42 -25.70 -0.45 -12.82
N ILE A 43 -26.86 -0.68 -12.17
CA ILE A 43 -27.51 -2.00 -12.08
C ILE A 43 -28.98 -1.89 -12.56
N PRO A 44 -29.51 -2.84 -13.37
CA PRO A 44 -30.91 -2.85 -13.78
C PRO A 44 -31.86 -2.98 -12.58
N VAL A 45 -33.00 -2.31 -12.65
CA VAL A 45 -34.06 -2.37 -11.64
C VAL A 45 -34.62 -3.80 -11.56
N ALA A 46 -34.19 -4.53 -10.54
CA ALA A 46 -34.99 -5.59 -9.94
C ALA A 46 -35.36 -5.15 -8.51
N THR A 47 -36.64 -4.97 -8.27
CA THR A 47 -37.26 -4.76 -6.95
C THR A 47 -37.14 -6.04 -6.13
N GLY A 48 -35.95 -6.27 -5.57
CA GLY A 48 -35.73 -7.16 -4.44
C GLY A 48 -35.60 -6.33 -3.18
N SER A 49 -36.60 -6.42 -2.30
CA SER A 49 -36.58 -5.83 -0.97
C SER A 49 -35.35 -6.30 -0.18
N ILE A 50 -34.56 -5.36 0.34
CA ILE A 50 -33.59 -5.64 1.40
C ILE A 50 -34.39 -5.82 2.69
N GLN A 51 -34.92 -7.02 2.90
CA GLN A 51 -35.41 -7.45 4.20
C GLN A 51 -34.22 -8.04 4.96
N GLY A 52 -33.63 -7.23 5.84
CA GLY A 52 -32.76 -7.71 6.90
C GLY A 52 -33.58 -7.94 8.15
N ASP A 53 -34.27 -9.08 8.22
CA ASP A 53 -34.64 -9.69 9.50
C ASP A 53 -33.35 -9.87 10.32
N GLY A 54 -33.43 -9.72 11.64
CA GLY A 54 -32.35 -9.82 12.64
C GLY A 54 -31.76 -11.24 12.75
N SER A 55 -31.47 -11.82 11.61
CA SER A 55 -30.95 -13.15 11.37
C SER A 55 -29.54 -13.29 11.93
N HIS A 56 -29.31 -14.45 12.53
CA HIS A 56 -28.06 -14.89 13.11
C HIS A 56 -26.87 -14.54 12.19
N ILE A 57 -26.00 -13.64 12.65
CA ILE A 57 -24.80 -13.23 11.91
C ILE A 57 -23.92 -14.46 11.68
N THR A 58 -23.81 -14.86 10.42
CA THR A 58 -22.92 -15.94 9.99
C THR A 58 -21.53 -15.36 9.73
N ILE A 59 -20.51 -16.06 10.24
CA ILE A 59 -19.12 -15.67 10.11
C ILE A 59 -18.37 -16.90 9.61
N ASN A 60 -17.72 -16.78 8.47
CA ASN A 60 -16.91 -17.84 7.85
C ASN A 60 -15.41 -17.55 7.98
N LEU A 61 -14.57 -18.41 7.40
CA LEU A 61 -13.12 -18.25 7.46
C LEU A 61 -12.61 -16.97 6.77
N ILE A 62 -13.21 -16.59 5.64
CA ILE A 62 -12.82 -15.37 4.91
C ILE A 62 -13.11 -14.14 5.76
N ASP A 63 -14.26 -14.10 6.44
CA ASP A 63 -14.61 -13.01 7.35
C ASP A 63 -13.56 -12.84 8.46
N ILE A 64 -13.05 -13.94 9.02
CA ILE A 64 -11.98 -13.88 10.04
C ILE A 64 -10.67 -13.36 9.44
N VAL A 65 -10.29 -13.86 8.26
CA VAL A 65 -9.05 -13.43 7.59
C VAL A 65 -9.11 -11.95 7.22
N ASP A 66 -10.22 -11.49 6.66
CA ASP A 66 -10.44 -10.08 6.31
C ASP A 66 -10.41 -9.20 7.56
N PHE A 67 -11.09 -9.61 8.64
CA PHE A 67 -11.02 -8.92 9.93
C PHE A 67 -9.57 -8.79 10.42
N LEU A 68 -8.80 -9.87 10.42
CA LEU A 68 -7.40 -9.86 10.87
C LEU A 68 -6.52 -8.97 9.98
N ILE A 69 -6.70 -9.02 8.66
CA ILE A 69 -5.99 -8.15 7.71
C ILE A 69 -6.31 -6.69 8.01
N GLU A 70 -7.57 -6.35 8.26
CA GLU A 70 -7.98 -4.99 8.62
C GLU A 70 -7.38 -4.52 9.94
N GLN A 71 -7.29 -5.38 10.95
CA GLN A 71 -6.61 -5.06 12.21
C GLN A 71 -5.12 -4.77 11.98
N VAL A 72 -4.46 -5.57 11.15
CA VAL A 72 -3.05 -5.38 10.78
C VAL A 72 -2.85 -4.07 10.00
N VAL A 73 -3.72 -3.77 9.05
CA VAL A 73 -3.69 -2.49 8.30
C VAL A 73 -3.93 -1.31 9.23
N SER A 74 -4.87 -1.44 10.18
CA SER A 74 -5.16 -0.41 11.18
C SER A 74 -3.95 -0.18 12.09
N TYR A 75 -3.29 -1.24 12.54
CA TYR A 75 -2.03 -1.15 13.29
C TYR A 75 -0.95 -0.40 12.50
N TYR A 76 -0.78 -0.71 11.20
CA TYR A 76 0.15 0.03 10.35
C TYR A 76 -0.21 1.51 10.32
N LYS A 77 -1.47 1.87 10.02
CA LYS A 77 -1.91 3.27 9.99
C LYS A 77 -1.64 3.99 11.32
N VAL A 78 -2.02 3.39 12.46
CA VAL A 78 -1.78 3.96 13.79
C VAL A 78 -0.30 4.24 14.04
N SER A 79 0.60 3.37 13.60
CA SER A 79 2.05 3.58 13.74
C SER A 79 2.56 4.84 13.02
N HIS A 80 1.84 5.32 12.00
CA HIS A 80 2.16 6.57 11.28
C HIS A 80 1.57 7.83 11.94
N TYR A 81 0.66 7.69 12.89
CA TYR A 81 0.04 8.81 13.62
C TYR A 81 0.78 9.20 14.90
N ILE A 82 1.64 8.34 15.43
CA ILE A 82 2.29 8.56 16.73
C ILE A 82 3.17 9.82 16.62
N PRO A 83 2.88 10.90 17.38
CA PRO A 83 3.66 12.12 17.34
C PRO A 83 5.08 11.85 17.85
N GLN A 84 6.07 12.00 16.97
CA GLN A 84 7.47 11.78 17.31
C GLN A 84 8.34 12.82 16.61
N LYS A 85 9.55 13.05 17.15
CA LYS A 85 10.57 13.82 16.43
C LYS A 85 10.96 13.02 15.19
N THR A 86 10.56 13.53 14.03
CA THR A 86 10.80 12.88 12.74
C THR A 86 12.10 13.39 12.10
N ARG A 87 12.62 12.61 11.16
CA ARG A 87 13.81 12.92 10.38
C ARG A 87 13.66 12.47 8.92
N PRO A 88 14.36 13.10 7.96
CA PRO A 88 14.33 12.61 6.58
C PRO A 88 15.00 11.23 6.46
N PRO A 89 14.58 10.38 5.49
CA PRO A 89 15.30 9.17 5.15
C PRO A 89 16.64 9.51 4.48
N THR A 90 17.74 8.91 4.94
CA THR A 90 19.09 9.21 4.44
C THR A 90 19.78 8.02 3.78
N THR A 91 19.25 6.81 3.95
CA THR A 91 19.79 5.58 3.36
C THR A 91 18.81 4.94 2.37
N VAL A 92 19.29 4.06 1.48
CA VAL A 92 18.43 3.29 0.55
C VAL A 92 17.41 2.45 1.31
N TYR A 93 17.82 1.85 2.44
CA TYR A 93 16.91 1.11 3.33
C TYR A 93 15.78 2.00 3.84
N GLU A 94 16.11 3.18 4.39
CA GLU A 94 15.11 4.12 4.92
C GLU A 94 14.22 4.69 3.82
N MET A 95 14.77 4.93 2.63
CA MET A 95 14.01 5.37 1.47
C MET A 95 12.99 4.31 1.01
N LEU A 96 13.39 3.03 0.95
CA LEU A 96 12.46 1.94 0.66
C LEU A 96 11.41 1.77 1.76
N GLN A 97 11.80 1.95 3.03
CA GLN A 97 10.90 1.91 4.18
C GLN A 97 9.89 3.05 4.11
N TRP A 98 10.34 4.24 3.73
CA TRP A 98 9.50 5.42 3.53
C TRP A 98 8.45 5.19 2.44
N VAL A 99 8.86 4.69 1.28
CA VAL A 99 7.94 4.39 0.16
C VAL A 99 6.96 3.28 0.54
N THR A 100 7.42 2.27 1.28
CA THR A 100 6.54 1.20 1.78
C THR A 100 5.49 1.74 2.75
N GLY A 101 5.92 2.58 3.70
CA GLY A 101 5.07 3.16 4.73
C GLY A 101 4.09 4.21 4.21
N LEU A 102 4.42 4.88 3.09
CA LEU A 102 3.59 5.92 2.50
C LEU A 102 2.13 5.48 2.28
N LYS A 103 1.90 4.24 1.84
CA LYS A 103 0.55 3.67 1.62
C LYS A 103 -0.33 3.68 2.89
N TYR A 104 0.28 3.63 4.07
CA TYR A 104 -0.40 3.59 5.36
C TYR A 104 -0.41 4.95 6.06
N ASN A 105 0.29 5.94 5.51
CA ASN A 105 0.31 7.29 6.05
C ASN A 105 -0.95 8.06 5.65
N HIS A 106 -1.45 8.93 6.54
CA HIS A 106 -2.64 9.75 6.29
C HIS A 106 -2.47 10.72 5.11
N VAL A 107 -1.23 11.10 4.77
CA VAL A 107 -0.96 11.98 3.61
C VAL A 107 -1.12 11.26 2.27
N TYR A 108 -1.25 9.93 2.23
CA TYR A 108 -1.34 9.15 0.98
C TYR A 108 -2.46 9.64 0.05
N ASP A 109 -3.65 9.87 0.60
CA ASP A 109 -4.77 10.40 -0.16
C ASP A 109 -4.51 11.84 -0.62
N GLY A 110 -3.80 12.63 0.20
CA GLY A 110 -3.33 13.96 -0.18
C GLY A 110 -2.36 13.94 -1.36
N VAL A 111 -1.43 12.97 -1.41
CA VAL A 111 -0.51 12.77 -2.53
C VAL A 111 -1.28 12.40 -3.80
N LYS A 112 -2.23 11.46 -3.73
CA LYS A 112 -3.10 11.12 -4.88
C LYS A 112 -3.90 12.33 -5.37
N ASN A 113 -4.46 13.11 -4.46
CA ASN A 113 -5.19 14.32 -4.81
C ASN A 113 -4.27 15.37 -5.46
N HIS A 114 -3.03 15.52 -4.97
CA HIS A 114 -2.06 16.39 -5.61
C HIS A 114 -1.71 15.90 -7.02
N ILE A 115 -1.43 14.60 -7.20
CA ILE A 115 -1.20 13.99 -8.52
C ILE A 115 -2.37 14.28 -9.47
N ARG A 116 -3.62 14.19 -8.98
CA ARG A 116 -4.82 14.50 -9.76
C ARG A 116 -4.78 15.91 -10.35
N THR A 117 -4.31 16.89 -9.57
CA THR A 117 -4.19 18.30 -9.99
C THR A 117 -3.09 18.56 -11.01
N LEU A 118 -2.15 17.63 -11.19
CA LEU A 118 -1.10 17.73 -12.21
C LEU A 118 -1.60 17.40 -13.61
N PHE A 119 -2.76 16.74 -13.73
CA PHE A 119 -3.37 16.45 -15.02
C PHE A 119 -4.07 17.69 -15.59
N PRO A 120 -3.98 17.93 -16.92
CA PRO A 120 -4.70 19.02 -17.56
C PRO A 120 -6.21 18.79 -17.44
N LYS A 121 -6.97 19.87 -17.22
CA LYS A 121 -8.43 19.78 -17.22
C LYS A 121 -8.94 19.56 -18.65
N PRO A 122 -9.85 18.59 -18.87
CA PRO A 122 -10.55 18.47 -20.15
C PRO A 122 -11.37 19.73 -20.44
N ASP A 123 -11.64 20.03 -21.70
CA ASP A 123 -12.36 21.24 -22.12
C ASP A 123 -13.71 21.40 -21.41
N ALA A 124 -14.46 20.30 -21.27
CA ALA A 124 -15.74 20.27 -20.58
C ALA A 124 -15.66 20.66 -19.08
N TYR A 125 -14.46 20.66 -18.49
CA TYR A 125 -14.25 20.94 -17.07
C TYR A 125 -13.26 22.08 -16.79
N LYS A 126 -12.84 22.86 -17.80
CA LYS A 126 -11.87 23.95 -17.65
C LYS A 126 -12.24 24.96 -16.56
N GLU A 127 -13.52 25.34 -16.51
CA GLU A 127 -14.04 26.33 -15.57
C GLU A 127 -14.39 25.75 -14.19
N HIS A 128 -14.36 24.43 -14.00
CA HIS A 128 -14.67 23.84 -12.70
C HIS A 128 -13.51 24.09 -11.71
N PRO A 129 -13.76 24.71 -10.54
CA PRO A 129 -12.68 25.02 -9.60
C PRO A 129 -12.11 23.76 -8.92
N ASP A 130 -12.90 22.70 -8.81
CA ASP A 130 -12.56 21.49 -8.06
C ASP A 130 -12.24 20.29 -8.98
N TYR A 131 -11.02 19.75 -8.84
CA TYR A 131 -10.58 18.55 -9.54
C TYR A 131 -11.32 17.27 -9.10
N SER A 132 -11.88 17.23 -7.90
CA SER A 132 -12.56 16.06 -7.36
C SER A 132 -13.81 15.68 -8.17
N LEU A 133 -14.42 16.66 -8.86
CA LEU A 133 -15.63 16.50 -9.67
C LEU A 133 -15.34 15.99 -11.09
N ILE A 134 -14.08 16.03 -11.54
CA ILE A 134 -13.70 15.59 -12.88
C ILE A 134 -13.58 14.06 -12.87
N PRO A 135 -14.33 13.30 -13.68
CA PRO A 135 -14.19 11.85 -13.74
C PRO A 135 -12.75 11.42 -14.02
N THR A 136 -12.25 10.41 -13.31
CA THR A 136 -10.84 9.99 -13.38
C THR A 136 -10.45 9.45 -14.75
N ASP A 137 -11.39 8.84 -15.47
CA ASP A 137 -11.22 8.35 -16.86
C ASP A 137 -10.94 9.48 -17.86
N LYS A 138 -11.27 10.73 -17.51
CA LYS A 138 -11.00 11.93 -18.33
C LYS A 138 -9.67 12.60 -17.98
N LEU A 139 -9.03 12.19 -16.89
CA LEU A 139 -7.75 12.76 -16.47
C LEU A 139 -6.61 12.00 -17.17
N THR A 140 -6.27 12.50 -18.35
CA THR A 140 -5.22 11.93 -19.20
C THR A 140 -4.14 12.96 -19.51
N PHE A 141 -2.89 12.53 -19.49
CA PHE A 141 -1.75 13.36 -19.88
C PHE A 141 -1.12 12.80 -21.16
N ARG A 142 -0.99 13.64 -22.18
CA ARG A 142 -0.42 13.26 -23.47
C ARG A 142 1.11 13.33 -23.41
N ALA A 143 1.77 12.20 -23.19
CA ALA A 143 3.22 12.02 -23.30
C ALA A 143 3.56 11.09 -24.48
N THR A 144 4.78 10.54 -24.52
CA THR A 144 5.20 9.50 -25.50
C THR A 144 4.22 8.33 -25.52
N THR A 145 3.73 7.95 -24.35
CA THR A 145 2.57 7.09 -24.14
C THR A 145 1.54 7.90 -23.36
N GLU A 146 0.25 7.69 -23.62
CA GLU A 146 -0.80 8.30 -22.81
C GLU A 146 -0.68 7.81 -21.36
N ILE A 147 -0.71 8.74 -20.41
CA ILE A 147 -0.69 8.43 -18.99
C ILE A 147 -2.07 8.76 -18.44
N LYS A 148 -2.71 7.81 -17.77
CA LYS A 148 -4.00 8.03 -17.10
C LYS A 148 -3.80 8.19 -15.60
N TYR A 149 -4.66 9.00 -14.98
CA TYR A 149 -4.62 9.19 -13.53
C TYR A 149 -4.76 7.87 -12.76
N ASP A 150 -5.74 7.04 -13.13
CA ASP A 150 -5.98 5.77 -12.43
C ASP A 150 -4.77 4.84 -12.52
N GLU A 151 -4.18 4.70 -13.72
CA GLU A 151 -2.94 3.92 -13.94
C GLU A 151 -1.77 4.43 -13.10
N LEU A 152 -1.62 5.75 -12.97
CA LEU A 152 -0.58 6.36 -12.15
C LEU A 152 -0.80 6.11 -10.65
N THR A 153 -2.06 6.17 -10.17
CA THR A 153 -2.37 5.84 -8.77
C THR A 153 -2.19 4.36 -8.45
N ASP A 154 -2.50 3.47 -9.39
CA ASP A 154 -2.22 2.05 -9.28
C ASP A 154 -0.72 1.77 -9.29
N ALA A 155 0.03 2.47 -10.13
CA ALA A 155 1.49 2.42 -10.14
C ALA A 155 2.08 2.87 -8.80
N LEU A 156 1.56 3.96 -8.20
CA LEU A 156 1.98 4.41 -6.87
C LEU A 156 1.76 3.33 -5.81
N GLY A 157 0.58 2.71 -5.78
CA GLY A 157 0.27 1.60 -4.86
C GLY A 157 1.17 0.38 -5.10
N THR A 158 1.47 0.09 -6.37
CA THR A 158 2.37 -1.00 -6.78
C THR A 158 3.78 -0.73 -6.32
N VAL A 159 4.31 0.49 -6.50
CA VAL A 159 5.64 0.89 -6.05
C VAL A 159 5.76 0.74 -4.55
N CYS A 160 4.78 1.20 -3.76
CA CYS A 160 4.76 0.98 -2.30
C CYS A 160 4.86 -0.52 -1.94
N SER A 161 4.10 -1.37 -2.63
CA SER A 161 4.14 -2.82 -2.41
C SER A 161 5.46 -3.45 -2.84
N LYS A 162 6.03 -3.02 -3.97
CA LYS A 162 7.31 -3.53 -4.48
C LYS A 162 8.47 -3.10 -3.61
N SER A 163 8.46 -1.88 -3.04
CA SER A 163 9.45 -1.44 -2.06
C SER A 163 9.51 -2.37 -0.84
N ARG A 164 8.35 -2.82 -0.32
CA ARG A 164 8.30 -3.84 0.75
C ARG A 164 8.92 -5.15 0.30
N SER A 165 8.58 -5.63 -0.90
CA SER A 165 9.14 -6.87 -1.44
C SER A 165 10.66 -6.77 -1.62
N THR A 166 11.17 -5.63 -2.08
CA THR A 166 12.60 -5.37 -2.22
C THR A 166 13.30 -5.36 -0.87
N LEU A 167 12.74 -4.68 0.15
CA LEU A 167 13.28 -4.72 1.52
C LEU A 167 13.34 -6.14 2.05
N LYS A 168 12.25 -6.90 1.89
CA LYS A 168 12.19 -8.30 2.30
C LYS A 168 13.18 -9.19 1.55
N ALA A 169 13.42 -8.93 0.26
CA ALA A 169 14.41 -9.67 -0.52
C ALA A 169 15.84 -9.38 -0.03
N ILE A 170 16.14 -8.14 0.34
CA ILE A 170 17.47 -7.71 0.81
C ILE A 170 17.71 -8.16 2.26
N MET A 171 16.77 -7.89 3.16
CA MET A 171 16.90 -8.09 4.61
C MET A 171 16.42 -9.48 5.08
N GLY A 172 15.73 -10.22 4.21
CA GLY A 172 15.05 -11.46 4.58
C GLY A 172 13.75 -11.22 5.35
N HIS A 173 13.26 -12.27 6.01
CA HIS A 173 12.01 -12.24 6.76
C HIS A 173 12.16 -11.65 8.18
N GLY A 174 13.38 -11.54 8.68
CA GLY A 174 13.72 -11.17 10.06
C GLY A 174 14.40 -12.31 10.81
N HIS A 175 14.95 -11.98 11.98
CA HIS A 175 15.54 -12.90 12.94
C HIS A 175 15.32 -12.37 14.37
N SER A 176 15.59 -13.18 15.39
CA SER A 176 15.38 -12.84 16.82
C SER A 176 16.00 -11.51 17.23
N ASP A 177 17.22 -11.24 16.74
CA ASP A 177 17.99 -10.04 17.09
C ASP A 177 17.81 -8.88 16.10
N GLY A 178 16.81 -8.97 15.22
CA GLY A 178 16.63 -8.04 14.10
C GLY A 178 15.17 -7.65 13.88
N ARG A 179 14.97 -6.82 12.86
CA ARG A 179 13.62 -6.38 12.49
C ARG A 179 12.92 -7.43 11.66
N TYR A 180 11.65 -7.69 11.97
CA TYR A 180 10.83 -8.59 11.16
C TYR A 180 10.24 -7.84 9.96
N ALA A 181 10.16 -8.53 8.82
CA ALA A 181 9.65 -7.93 7.58
C ALA A 181 8.18 -7.48 7.68
N CYS A 182 7.42 -8.00 8.65
CA CYS A 182 6.07 -7.54 8.92
C CYS A 182 6.03 -6.06 9.36
N GLU A 183 7.10 -5.57 9.98
CA GLU A 183 7.24 -4.19 10.48
C GLU A 183 7.66 -3.20 9.40
N PHE A 184 7.96 -3.63 8.17
CA PHE A 184 8.34 -2.69 7.10
C PHE A 184 7.21 -1.72 6.70
N ASN A 185 5.97 -1.99 7.10
CA ASN A 185 4.84 -1.08 6.86
C ASN A 185 4.67 -0.01 7.95
N THR A 186 5.36 -0.14 9.10
CA THR A 186 5.26 0.81 10.21
C THR A 186 6.24 1.96 10.07
N ASN A 187 6.00 3.05 10.81
CA ASN A 187 6.94 4.16 10.92
C ASN A 187 7.85 4.07 12.16
N THR A 188 8.36 2.89 12.49
CA THR A 188 9.23 2.69 13.67
C THR A 188 10.50 3.53 13.62
N ASP A 189 11.03 3.79 12.42
CA ASP A 189 12.25 4.59 12.20
C ASP A 189 12.03 6.12 12.25
N LYS A 190 10.79 6.56 12.50
CA LYS A 190 10.42 7.97 12.69
C LYS A 190 10.73 8.82 11.47
N LEU A 191 10.45 8.27 10.29
CA LEU A 191 10.69 8.98 9.04
C LEU A 191 9.64 10.07 8.85
N LEU A 192 10.10 11.22 8.37
CA LEU A 192 9.27 12.40 8.13
C LEU A 192 8.44 12.22 6.86
N TYR A 193 7.12 12.32 7.00
CA TYR A 193 6.19 12.51 5.90
C TYR A 193 5.68 13.95 5.99
N PRO A 194 5.91 14.82 4.99
CA PRO A 194 5.33 16.15 4.97
C PRO A 194 3.80 16.08 5.09
N SER A 195 3.17 17.06 5.74
CA SER A 195 1.74 17.04 6.03
C SER A 195 0.85 17.40 4.83
N THR A 196 1.41 18.07 3.81
CA THR A 196 0.67 18.43 2.60
C THR A 196 0.96 17.45 1.46
N GLY A 197 -0.05 17.19 0.64
CA GLY A 197 0.07 16.27 -0.50
C GLY A 197 1.17 16.68 -1.49
N GLY A 198 1.29 17.98 -1.79
CA GLY A 198 2.31 18.50 -2.70
C GLY A 198 3.73 18.34 -2.16
N ALA A 199 3.99 18.78 -0.93
CA ALA A 199 5.33 18.64 -0.35
C ALA A 199 5.72 17.17 -0.16
N CYS A 200 4.76 16.30 0.17
CA CYS A 200 5.01 14.86 0.27
C CYS A 200 5.27 14.23 -1.10
N PHE A 201 4.59 14.70 -2.15
CA PHE A 201 4.86 14.30 -3.53
C PHE A 201 6.27 14.69 -3.98
N ASP A 202 6.73 15.91 -3.67
CA ASP A 202 8.10 16.34 -4.02
C ASP A 202 9.16 15.44 -3.37
N VAL A 203 8.98 15.11 -2.08
CA VAL A 203 9.85 14.17 -1.36
C VAL A 203 9.78 12.76 -1.95
N LEU A 204 8.58 12.29 -2.32
CA LEU A 204 8.41 11.01 -3.00
C LEU A 204 9.22 10.97 -4.30
N VAL A 205 9.13 12.01 -5.14
CA VAL A 205 9.87 12.07 -6.41
C VAL A 205 11.39 12.06 -6.20
N ASP A 206 11.90 12.83 -5.24
CA ASP A 206 13.34 12.81 -4.90
C ASP A 206 13.78 11.41 -4.43
N ILE A 207 13.01 10.78 -3.54
CA ILE A 207 13.29 9.43 -3.05
C ILE A 207 13.26 8.41 -4.19
N LEU A 208 12.25 8.44 -5.07
CA LEU A 208 12.12 7.50 -6.17
C LEU A 208 13.27 7.61 -7.16
N ASN A 209 13.73 8.83 -7.48
CA ASN A 209 14.90 9.04 -8.35
C ASN A 209 16.16 8.43 -7.73
N ARG A 210 16.41 8.67 -6.43
CA ARG A 210 17.56 8.09 -5.73
C ARG A 210 17.49 6.56 -5.70
N LEU A 211 16.33 6.00 -5.36
CA LEU A 211 16.10 4.55 -5.36
C LEU A 211 16.32 3.96 -6.74
N TYR A 212 15.78 4.59 -7.80
CA TYR A 212 15.97 4.14 -9.17
C TYR A 212 17.45 4.00 -9.52
N HIS A 213 18.26 5.03 -9.28
CA HIS A 213 19.69 5.00 -9.57
C HIS A 213 20.43 3.93 -8.77
N GLN A 214 20.17 3.82 -7.46
CA GLN A 214 20.85 2.86 -6.59
C GLN A 214 20.46 1.40 -6.93
N LEU A 215 19.17 1.14 -7.15
CA LEU A 215 18.69 -0.20 -7.49
C LEU A 215 19.10 -0.62 -8.90
N CYS A 216 19.11 0.31 -9.86
CA CYS A 216 19.65 0.01 -11.20
C CYS A 216 21.14 -0.28 -11.18
N PHE A 217 21.91 0.41 -10.32
CA PHE A 217 23.33 0.10 -10.13
C PHE A 217 23.49 -1.33 -9.61
N VAL A 218 22.84 -1.68 -8.49
CA VAL A 218 22.91 -3.03 -7.91
C VAL A 218 22.45 -4.09 -8.91
N TYR A 219 21.34 -3.85 -9.61
CA TYR A 219 20.86 -4.74 -10.66
C TYR A 219 21.92 -5.00 -11.74
N LYS A 220 22.54 -3.93 -12.28
CA LYS A 220 23.59 -4.05 -13.29
C LYS A 220 24.81 -4.79 -12.76
N GLN A 221 25.24 -4.50 -11.54
CA GLN A 221 26.34 -5.23 -10.92
C GLN A 221 26.01 -6.72 -10.84
N CYS A 222 24.89 -7.09 -10.23
CA CYS A 222 24.48 -8.49 -10.07
C CYS A 222 24.19 -9.20 -11.40
N HIS A 223 23.85 -8.47 -12.46
CA HIS A 223 23.59 -9.05 -13.78
C HIS A 223 24.87 -9.29 -14.60
N ASN A 224 25.87 -8.42 -14.44
CA ASN A 224 27.09 -8.45 -15.22
C ASN A 224 28.09 -9.48 -14.66
N GLY A 225 28.86 -10.09 -15.56
CA GLY A 225 29.96 -10.98 -15.20
C GLY A 225 31.25 -10.26 -14.81
N PRO A 226 32.26 -11.00 -14.33
CA PRO A 226 33.56 -10.47 -13.92
C PRO A 226 34.25 -9.62 -15.00
N ASP A 227 34.04 -9.96 -16.29
CA ASP A 227 34.62 -9.24 -17.44
C ASP A 227 34.16 -7.77 -17.53
N SER A 228 33.03 -7.44 -16.91
CA SER A 228 32.51 -6.07 -16.80
C SER A 228 32.57 -5.55 -15.36
N SER A 229 33.47 -6.12 -14.54
CA SER A 229 33.58 -5.86 -13.10
C SER A 229 32.26 -6.08 -12.34
N GLY A 230 31.41 -6.98 -12.86
CA GLY A 230 30.14 -7.32 -12.27
C GLY A 230 30.25 -8.43 -11.22
N TRP A 231 29.08 -8.80 -10.72
CA TRP A 231 28.85 -9.52 -9.48
C TRP A 231 28.01 -10.79 -9.69
N SER A 232 27.77 -11.20 -10.94
CA SER A 232 26.93 -12.38 -11.25
C SER A 232 27.41 -13.66 -10.59
N ASP A 233 28.74 -13.79 -10.45
CA ASP A 233 29.40 -15.00 -9.94
C ASP A 233 29.71 -14.88 -8.45
N CYS A 234 29.38 -13.73 -7.83
CA CYS A 234 29.55 -13.52 -6.41
C CYS A 234 28.45 -14.23 -5.64
N TYR A 235 28.84 -14.94 -4.59
CA TYR A 235 27.89 -15.45 -3.62
C TYR A 235 27.53 -14.34 -2.62
N TYR A 236 26.25 -14.27 -2.23
CA TYR A 236 25.74 -13.29 -1.27
C TYR A 236 25.02 -13.98 -0.10
N GLY A 237 25.00 -13.31 1.05
CA GLY A 237 24.17 -13.67 2.20
C GLY A 237 24.93 -14.33 3.37
N ARG A 238 24.16 -14.75 4.37
CA ARG A 238 24.62 -15.17 5.71
C ARG A 238 25.55 -16.40 5.75
N GLY A 239 25.78 -17.06 4.61
CA GLY A 239 26.62 -18.26 4.49
C GLY A 239 27.94 -18.07 3.77
N ILE A 240 28.29 -16.83 3.38
CA ILE A 240 29.49 -16.54 2.60
C ILE A 240 30.58 -16.00 3.54
N GLY A 241 31.77 -16.62 3.49
CA GLY A 241 32.91 -16.23 4.32
C GLY A 241 33.33 -14.78 4.03
N GLY A 242 33.19 -13.90 5.04
CA GLY A 242 33.42 -12.46 4.91
C GLY A 242 32.44 -11.58 5.70
N PHE A 243 31.36 -12.14 6.27
CA PHE A 243 30.44 -11.40 7.16
C PHE A 243 31.08 -10.97 8.50
N GLU A 244 32.25 -11.51 8.83
CA GLU A 244 32.98 -11.23 10.06
C GLU A 244 34.22 -10.37 9.78
N LEU A 245 34.02 -9.18 9.22
CA LEU A 245 35.04 -8.14 9.21
C LEU A 245 34.48 -6.89 9.89
N GLU A 246 35.11 -6.57 11.03
CA GLU A 246 35.00 -5.36 11.85
C GLU A 246 33.92 -5.30 12.94
N LEU A 247 34.08 -6.13 13.97
CA LEU A 247 33.73 -5.77 15.37
C LEU A 247 34.94 -5.87 16.32
N GLN A 248 36.14 -5.61 15.81
CA GLN A 248 37.31 -5.36 16.66
C GLN A 248 38.08 -4.15 16.15
N GLN A 249 37.71 -2.98 16.67
CA GLN A 249 38.61 -1.90 17.07
C GLN A 249 37.99 -1.15 18.24
#